data_AF-C9D774-F1
#
_entry.id   AF-C9D774-F1
#
_cell.length_a   1.000
_cell.length_b   1.000
_cell.length_c   1.000
_cell.angle_alpha   90.00
_cell.angle_beta   90.00
_cell.angle_gamma   90.00
#
_symmetry.space_group_name_H-M   'P 1'
#
loop_
_entity.id
_entity.type
_entity.pdbx_description
1 polymer ?
#
loop_
_entity_poly.entity_id
_entity_poly.type
_entity_poly.pdbx_seq_one_letter_code
_entity_poly.pdbx_strand_id
1 'polypeptide(L)'
;MVEAPDYGHESTSEAVSYYAWLEAMNGNLNNDWSGMTKAWDVAEKYFIPSESQQRAMSTYKPSSPGGYCDEYPSPSNYPAQQQSNIAAGADPLHDELYKAYNTYAMYGMHWLVDVDNWYGFG
;
A
#
# COMPACT_ATOMS: atom_id res chain seq x y z
N MET A 1 -20.30 -0.39 10.17
CA MET A 1 -20.18 0.80 9.32
C MET A 1 -19.83 0.31 7.94
N VAL A 2 -20.37 0.90 6.86
CA VAL A 2 -20.06 0.53 5.47
C VAL A 2 -19.98 1.82 4.66
N GLU A 3 -18.81 2.12 4.11
CA GLU A 3 -18.57 3.31 3.28
C GLU A 3 -17.51 3.01 2.21
N ALA A 4 -16.23 3.28 2.50
CA ALA A 4 -15.09 2.82 1.70
C ALA A 4 -14.54 1.47 2.24
N PRO A 5 -14.11 1.36 3.52
CA PRO A 5 -14.10 0.08 4.20
C PRO A 5 -15.53 -0.45 4.38
N ASP A 6 -15.68 -1.77 4.39
CA ASP A 6 -16.98 -2.44 4.52
C ASP A 6 -17.21 -3.07 5.90
N TYR A 7 -16.20 -3.07 6.76
CA TYR A 7 -16.34 -3.35 8.19
C TYR A 7 -15.65 -2.29 9.07
N GLY A 8 -16.26 -1.94 10.20
CA GLY A 8 -15.83 -0.81 11.02
C GLY A 8 -14.53 -1.01 11.80
N HIS A 9 -14.04 -2.25 11.93
CA HIS A 9 -12.73 -2.55 12.52
C HIS A 9 -11.70 -2.96 11.47
N GLU A 10 -12.00 -2.76 10.19
CA GLU A 10 -10.91 -2.51 9.26
C GLU A 10 -10.24 -1.19 9.59
N SER A 11 -9.06 -0.97 9.02
CA SER A 11 -8.39 0.31 9.06
C SER A 11 -7.73 0.59 7.72
N THR A 12 -7.44 1.87 7.46
CA THR A 12 -6.96 2.34 6.17
C THR A 12 -5.63 3.06 6.31
N SER A 13 -4.84 3.10 5.23
CA SER A 13 -3.65 3.96 5.18
C SER A 13 -4.00 5.43 5.41
N GLU A 14 -5.22 5.84 5.05
CA GLU A 14 -5.79 7.15 5.41
C GLU A 14 -5.87 7.33 6.92
N ALA A 15 -6.47 6.39 7.67
CA ALA A 15 -6.56 6.46 9.12
C ALA A 15 -5.18 6.55 9.79
N VAL A 16 -4.17 5.83 9.27
CA VAL A 16 -2.79 5.91 9.75
C VAL A 16 -2.15 7.27 9.45
N SER A 17 -2.40 7.85 8.28
CA SER A 17 -1.93 9.21 7.98
C SER A 17 -2.55 10.27 8.91
N TYR A 18 -3.83 10.10 9.28
CA TYR A 18 -4.49 10.95 10.28
C TYR A 18 -3.96 10.72 11.68
N TYR A 19 -3.59 9.48 12.03
CA TYR A 19 -2.94 9.18 13.31
C TYR A 19 -1.60 9.92 13.42
N ALA A 20 -0.76 9.84 12.39
CA ALA A 20 0.49 10.60 12.33
C ALA A 20 0.24 12.12 12.41
N TRP A 21 -0.76 12.64 11.70
CA TRP A 21 -1.07 14.07 11.74
C TRP A 21 -1.56 14.53 13.12
N LEU A 22 -2.43 13.76 13.77
CA LEU A 22 -2.90 14.04 15.13
C LEU A 22 -1.75 14.10 16.13
N GLU A 23 -0.83 13.14 16.06
CA GLU A 23 0.32 13.08 16.95
C GLU A 23 1.37 14.15 16.63
N ALA A 24 1.50 14.56 15.37
CA ALA A 24 2.31 15.73 15.01
C ALA A 24 1.73 17.02 15.60
N MET A 25 0.40 17.19 15.62
CA MET A 25 -0.24 18.33 16.29
C MET A 25 -0.02 18.29 17.81
N ASN A 26 -0.18 17.12 18.43
CA ASN A 26 0.10 16.93 19.86
C ASN A 26 1.56 17.26 20.20
N GLY A 27 2.50 16.75 19.40
CA GLY A 27 3.93 17.04 19.55
C GLY A 27 4.25 18.52 19.43
N ASN A 28 3.64 19.22 18.49
CA ASN A 28 3.82 20.67 18.36
C ASN A 28 3.25 21.47 19.55
N LEU A 29 2.08 21.09 20.08
CA LEU A 29 1.41 21.82 21.16
C LEU A 29 2.02 21.55 22.54
N ASN A 30 2.47 20.31 22.78
CA ASN A 30 2.88 19.84 24.10
C ASN A 30 4.38 19.50 24.20
N ASN A 31 5.12 19.57 23.09
CA ASN A 31 6.52 19.16 22.98
C ASN A 31 6.74 17.68 23.37
N ASP A 32 5.74 16.82 23.12
CA ASP A 32 5.82 15.37 23.31
C ASP A 32 5.64 14.65 21.96
N TRP A 33 6.74 14.10 21.45
CA TRP A 33 6.79 13.44 20.13
C TRP A 33 6.67 11.92 20.21
N SER A 34 6.45 11.35 21.41
CA SER A 34 6.38 9.90 21.60
C SER A 34 5.21 9.28 20.82
N GLY A 35 4.09 9.98 20.71
CA GLY A 35 2.94 9.56 19.92
C GLY A 35 3.24 9.49 18.42
N MET A 36 4.04 10.42 17.89
CA MET A 36 4.40 10.42 16.46
C MET A 36 5.28 9.22 16.12
N THR A 37 6.26 8.90 16.97
CA THR A 37 7.05 7.68 16.83
C THR A 37 6.16 6.44 16.80
N LYS A 38 5.19 6.36 17.73
CA LYS A 38 4.26 5.23 17.79
C LYS A 38 3.35 5.13 16.56
N ALA A 39 2.88 6.25 16.02
CA ALA A 39 2.09 6.28 14.79
C ALA A 39 2.90 5.76 13.59
N TRP A 40 4.17 6.14 13.50
CA TRP A 40 5.07 5.66 12.46
C TRP A 40 5.39 4.16 12.62
N ASP A 41 5.63 3.69 13.85
CA ASP A 41 5.84 2.27 14.15
C ASP A 41 4.63 1.42 13.72
N VAL A 42 3.40 1.92 13.91
CA VAL A 42 2.17 1.26 13.45
C VAL A 42 2.11 1.20 11.92
N ALA A 43 2.47 2.28 11.23
CA ALA A 43 2.51 2.32 9.77
C ALA A 43 3.49 1.27 9.20
N GLU A 44 4.73 1.25 9.69
CA GLU A 44 5.76 0.31 9.25
C GLU A 44 5.41 -1.14 9.56
N LYS A 45 4.81 -1.40 10.73
CA LYS A 45 4.54 -2.76 11.16
C LYS A 45 3.34 -3.40 10.47
N TYR A 46 2.28 -2.64 10.23
CA TYR A 46 0.99 -3.20 9.83
C TYR A 46 0.50 -2.76 8.45
N PHE A 47 0.96 -1.62 7.93
CA PHE A 47 0.45 -1.07 6.66
C PHE A 47 1.48 -1.11 5.54
N ILE A 48 2.77 -1.01 5.84
CA ILE A 48 3.84 -1.16 4.85
C ILE A 48 4.23 -2.65 4.79
N PRO A 49 3.96 -3.37 3.68
CA PRO A 49 4.26 -4.79 3.64
C PRO A 49 5.78 -5.05 3.70
N SER A 50 6.23 -5.97 4.53
CA SER A 50 7.64 -6.35 4.62
C SER A 50 8.12 -7.10 3.37
N GLU A 51 9.45 -7.26 3.21
CA GLU A 51 10.03 -8.06 2.11
C GLU A 51 9.47 -9.49 2.06
N SER A 52 9.14 -10.07 3.23
CA SER A 52 8.60 -11.42 3.31
C SER A 52 7.15 -11.54 2.81
N GLN A 53 6.43 -10.43 2.78
CA GLN A 53 5.06 -10.31 2.26
C GLN A 53 5.06 -9.90 0.78
N GLN A 54 6.03 -9.08 0.34
CA GLN A 54 6.24 -8.70 -1.06
C GLN A 54 7.21 -9.65 -1.77
N ARG A 55 6.83 -10.93 -1.90
CA ARG A 55 7.72 -11.95 -2.48
C ARG A 55 7.90 -11.74 -3.99
N ALA A 56 9.08 -12.11 -4.49
CA ALA A 56 9.45 -12.07 -5.91
C ALA A 56 9.56 -10.67 -6.55
N MET A 57 9.60 -9.59 -5.76
CA MET A 57 9.83 -8.23 -6.28
C MET A 57 11.13 -8.09 -7.09
N SER A 58 12.15 -8.91 -6.79
CA SER A 58 13.40 -8.98 -7.56
C SER A 58 13.24 -9.50 -8.99
N THR A 59 12.07 -10.04 -9.35
CA THR A 59 11.77 -10.54 -10.70
C THR A 59 11.12 -9.48 -11.60
N TYR A 60 10.80 -8.30 -11.04
CA TYR A 60 10.21 -7.20 -11.77
C TYR A 60 11.08 -6.75 -12.94
N LYS A 61 10.43 -6.38 -14.06
CA LYS A 61 11.09 -5.90 -15.27
C LYS A 61 10.59 -4.49 -15.59
N PRO A 62 11.41 -3.44 -15.36
CA PRO A 62 10.99 -2.07 -15.63
C PRO A 62 10.62 -1.81 -17.10
N SER A 63 11.20 -2.57 -18.03
CA SER A 63 10.87 -2.51 -19.46
C SER A 63 9.54 -3.18 -19.82
N SER A 64 8.91 -3.90 -18.89
CA SER A 64 7.62 -4.60 -19.05
C SER A 64 6.88 -4.63 -17.71
N PRO A 65 6.41 -3.47 -17.21
CA PRO A 65 5.98 -3.31 -15.82
C PRO A 65 4.65 -4.00 -15.49
N GLY A 66 3.83 -4.32 -16.50
CA GLY A 66 2.55 -5.00 -16.31
C GLY A 66 1.91 -5.43 -17.63
N GLY A 67 0.94 -6.34 -17.55
CA GLY A 67 0.06 -6.68 -18.66
C GLY A 67 -1.14 -5.74 -18.71
N TYR A 68 -1.56 -5.35 -19.92
CA TYR A 68 -2.75 -4.51 -20.08
C TYR A 68 -4.03 -5.33 -19.99
N CYS A 69 -5.02 -4.81 -19.24
CA CYS A 69 -6.39 -5.27 -19.20
C CYS A 69 -7.31 -4.04 -19.24
N ASP A 70 -8.46 -4.16 -19.90
CA ASP A 70 -9.47 -3.10 -19.88
C ASP A 70 -10.13 -2.96 -18.49
N GLU A 71 -10.45 -1.73 -18.11
CA GLU A 71 -11.47 -1.46 -17.10
C GLU A 71 -12.86 -1.48 -17.74
N TYR A 72 -13.87 -1.95 -17.00
CA TYR A 72 -15.24 -2.01 -17.50
C TYR A 72 -16.20 -1.17 -16.66
N PRO A 73 -17.27 -0.61 -17.27
CA PRO A 73 -18.24 0.22 -16.57
C PRO A 73 -19.14 -0.56 -15.58
N SER A 74 -19.09 -1.89 -15.57
CA SER A 74 -19.89 -2.73 -14.68
C SER A 74 -19.13 -3.96 -14.17
N PRO A 75 -19.32 -4.35 -12.89
CA PRO A 75 -18.73 -5.57 -12.33
C PRO A 75 -19.09 -6.86 -13.09
N SER A 76 -20.25 -6.93 -13.74
CA SER A 76 -20.69 -8.14 -14.48
C SER A 76 -19.82 -8.45 -15.71
N ASN A 77 -18.94 -7.53 -16.12
CA ASN A 77 -18.03 -7.70 -17.24
C ASN A 77 -16.66 -8.25 -16.83
N TYR A 78 -16.40 -8.44 -15.54
CA TYR A 78 -15.18 -9.06 -15.05
C TYR A 78 -15.33 -10.60 -14.98
N PRO A 79 -14.24 -11.37 -15.14
CA PRO A 79 -12.83 -10.95 -15.18
C PRO A 79 -12.41 -10.37 -16.54
N ALA A 80 -11.66 -9.25 -16.49
CA ALA A 80 -11.04 -8.65 -17.66
C ALA A 80 -9.94 -9.56 -18.22
N GLN A 81 -9.92 -9.75 -19.54
CA GLN A 81 -8.90 -10.55 -20.22
C GLN A 81 -7.66 -9.70 -20.49
N GLN A 82 -6.48 -10.28 -20.26
CA GLN A 82 -5.21 -9.63 -20.59
C GLN A 82 -5.01 -9.57 -22.10
N GLN A 83 -4.60 -8.40 -22.60
CA GLN A 83 -4.38 -8.13 -24.02
C GLN A 83 -2.89 -8.03 -24.31
N SER A 84 -2.32 -9.07 -24.94
CA SER A 84 -0.88 -9.14 -25.24
C SER A 84 -0.44 -8.25 -26.40
N ASN A 85 -1.38 -7.72 -27.20
CA ASN A 85 -1.12 -6.82 -28.31
C ASN A 85 -0.99 -5.35 -27.90
N ILE A 86 -1.25 -5.01 -26.63
CA ILE A 86 -1.07 -3.67 -26.08
C ILE A 86 0.17 -3.68 -25.19
N ALA A 87 1.17 -2.87 -25.56
CA ALA A 87 2.41 -2.76 -24.81
C ALA A 87 2.30 -1.65 -23.75
N ALA A 88 2.62 -1.99 -22.51
CA ALA A 88 2.85 -0.98 -21.47
C ALA A 88 4.13 -0.19 -21.76
N GLY A 89 4.16 1.08 -21.34
CA GLY A 89 5.39 1.87 -21.34
C GLY A 89 6.43 1.31 -20.35
N ALA A 90 7.68 1.78 -20.45
CA ALA A 90 8.71 1.43 -19.47
C ALA A 90 8.54 2.26 -18.18
N ASP A 91 8.79 1.62 -17.03
CA ASP A 91 8.88 2.28 -15.72
C ASP A 91 10.26 2.93 -15.54
N PRO A 92 10.32 4.27 -15.42
CA PRO A 92 11.59 4.99 -15.29
C PRO A 92 12.11 5.06 -13.83
N LEU A 93 11.34 4.65 -12.82
CA LEU A 93 11.66 4.90 -11.41
C LEU A 93 12.36 3.71 -10.72
N HIS A 94 12.08 2.48 -11.16
CA HIS A 94 12.55 1.28 -10.48
C HIS A 94 14.06 1.27 -10.21
N ASP A 95 14.87 1.53 -11.23
CA ASP A 95 16.33 1.48 -11.13
C ASP A 95 16.88 2.56 -10.20
N GLU A 96 16.26 3.74 -10.18
CA GLU A 96 16.64 4.85 -9.30
C GLU A 96 16.34 4.51 -7.84
N LEU A 97 15.12 4.01 -7.57
CA LEU A 97 14.70 3.61 -6.24
C LEU A 97 15.54 2.45 -5.69
N TYR A 98 15.80 1.42 -6.52
CA TYR A 98 16.66 0.31 -6.12
C TYR A 98 18.07 0.78 -5.78
N LYS A 99 18.66 1.67 -6.58
CA LYS A 99 19.99 2.25 -6.30
C LYS A 99 20.02 3.06 -5.01
N ALA A 100 18.96 3.80 -4.71
CA ALA A 100 18.87 4.64 -3.53
C ALA A 100 18.71 3.82 -2.24
N TYR A 101 17.89 2.77 -2.26
CA TYR A 101 17.46 2.05 -1.06
C TYR A 101 18.00 0.62 -0.95
N ASN A 102 18.65 0.10 -1.98
CA ASN A 102 19.25 -1.24 -2.04
C ASN A 102 18.28 -2.37 -1.62
N THR A 103 17.01 -2.23 -1.98
CA THR A 103 15.97 -3.26 -1.81
C THR A 103 14.99 -3.19 -2.98
N TYR A 104 14.40 -4.33 -3.34
CA TYR A 104 13.33 -4.41 -4.34
C TYR A 104 11.94 -4.17 -3.74
N ALA A 105 11.81 -4.17 -2.41
CA ALA A 105 10.53 -3.96 -1.75
C ALA A 105 10.08 -2.51 -1.88
N MET A 106 8.77 -2.31 -2.01
CA MET A 106 8.17 -0.98 -2.00
C MET A 106 7.93 -0.53 -0.57
N TYR A 107 8.45 0.64 -0.21
CA TYR A 107 8.15 1.29 1.06
C TYR A 107 6.95 2.22 0.89
N GLY A 108 5.76 1.64 0.89
CA GLY A 108 4.48 2.35 0.74
C GLY A 108 3.36 1.58 1.43
N MET A 109 2.42 2.31 2.03
CA MET A 109 1.29 1.70 2.74
C MET A 109 0.33 1.03 1.75
N HIS A 110 -0.05 -0.22 2.03
CA HIS A 110 -1.27 -0.79 1.46
C HIS A 110 -2.51 -0.07 2.03
N TRP A 111 -3.59 -0.02 1.27
CA TRP A 111 -4.70 0.88 1.58
C TRP A 111 -5.66 0.38 2.66
N LEU A 112 -5.79 -0.95 2.84
CA LEU A 112 -6.77 -1.57 3.74
C LEU A 112 -6.16 -2.71 4.56
N VAL A 113 -6.49 -2.77 5.85
CA VAL A 113 -6.10 -3.85 6.76
C VAL A 113 -7.32 -4.31 7.55
N ASP A 114 -7.57 -5.61 7.58
CA ASP A 114 -8.52 -6.25 8.51
C ASP A 114 -7.83 -6.45 9.87
N VAL A 115 -8.05 -5.51 10.79
CA VAL A 115 -7.27 -5.42 12.04
C VAL A 115 -7.54 -6.58 12.99
N ASP A 116 -8.79 -7.03 13.03
CA ASP A 116 -9.27 -8.05 13.96
C ASP A 116 -9.45 -9.44 13.30
N ASN A 117 -8.92 -9.62 12.09
CA ASN A 117 -9.11 -10.83 11.27
C ASN A 117 -10.58 -11.22 11.14
N TRP A 118 -11.46 -10.23 10.97
CA TRP A 118 -12.90 -10.41 10.85
C TRP A 118 -13.28 -11.33 9.69
N TYR A 119 -12.56 -11.23 8.57
CA TYR A 119 -12.77 -12.08 7.40
C TYR A 119 -12.11 -13.46 7.51
N GLY A 120 -11.17 -13.66 8.44
CA GLY A 120 -10.53 -14.97 8.69
C GLY A 120 -9.47 -15.38 7.65
N PHE A 121 -8.84 -14.43 6.96
CA PHE A 121 -7.76 -14.72 6.00
C PHE A 121 -6.37 -14.83 6.63
N GLY A 122 -6.19 -14.29 7.85
CA GLY A 122 -4.93 -14.27 8.60
C GLY A 122 -4.76 -15.41 9.59
#